data_AF-A0A9X9PVP0-F1
#
_entry.id   AF-A0A9X9PVP0-F1
#
_cell.length_a   1.000
_cell.length_b   1.000
_cell.length_c   1.000
_cell.angle_alpha   90.00
_cell.angle_beta   90.00
_cell.angle_gamma   90.00
#
_symmetry.space_group_name_H-M   'P 1'
#
loop_
_entity.id
_entity.type
_entity.pdbx_description
1 polymer ?
#
loop_
_entity_poly.entity_id
_entity_poly.type
_entity_poly.pdbx_seq_one_letter_code
_entity_poly.pdbx_strand_id
1 'polypeptide(L)' 'MNTELAAFTKNQKDPGVLHCMMKKLDLNLDGQLDFQEFLHLMGGTATACHDSFTRSTHWWK' A
#
# COMPACT_ATOMS: atom_id res chain seq x y z
N MET A 1 -4.40 -7.56 5.04
CA MET A 1 -3.76 -6.34 4.49
C MET A 1 -2.85 -6.61 3.28
N ASN A 2 -2.24 -7.80 3.13
CA ASN A 2 -1.28 -8.09 2.05
C ASN A 2 -1.86 -8.11 0.60
N THR A 3 -3.15 -8.35 0.43
CA THR A 3 -3.79 -8.48 -0.90
C THR A 3 -4.08 -7.14 -1.56
N GLU A 4 -4.35 -6.10 -0.76
CA GLU A 4 -4.74 -4.79 -1.28
C GLU A 4 -3.53 -4.08 -1.92
N LEU A 5 -2.36 -4.25 -1.32
CA LEU A 5 -1.12 -3.65 -1.78
C LEU A 5 -0.66 -4.16 -3.16
N ALA A 6 -0.77 -5.46 -3.39
CA ALA A 6 -0.45 -6.07 -4.69
C ALA A 6 -1.44 -5.64 -5.80
N ALA A 7 -2.71 -5.39 -5.43
CA ALA A 7 -3.69 -4.82 -6.35
C ALA A 7 -3.37 -3.35 -6.68
N PHE A 8 -2.82 -2.58 -5.73
CA PHE A 8 -2.39 -1.19 -5.94
C PHE A 8 -1.25 -1.08 -6.95
N THR A 9 -0.24 -1.96 -6.88
CA THR A 9 0.93 -1.87 -7.78
C THR A 9 0.61 -2.27 -9.23
N LYS A 10 -0.47 -3.01 -9.48
CA LYS A 10 -0.82 -3.51 -10.84
C LYS A 10 -1.63 -2.51 -11.69
N ASN A 11 -2.46 -1.66 -11.08
CA ASN A 11 -3.42 -0.81 -11.82
C ASN A 11 -3.23 0.70 -11.56
N GLN A 12 -1.98 1.12 -11.35
CA GLN A 12 -1.61 2.50 -10.95
C GLN A 12 -2.07 3.59 -11.94
N LYS A 13 -2.35 3.22 -13.19
CA LYS A 13 -2.79 4.15 -14.25
C LYS A 13 -4.31 4.32 -14.29
N ASP A 14 -5.06 3.52 -13.52
CA ASP A 14 -6.52 3.61 -13.48
C ASP A 14 -6.95 4.70 -12.47
N PRO A 15 -7.63 5.76 -12.93
CA PRO A 15 -8.06 6.85 -12.05
C PRO A 15 -9.10 6.40 -11.01
N GLY A 16 -9.88 5.36 -11.27
CA GLY A 16 -10.82 4.78 -10.31
C GLY A 16 -10.13 4.04 -9.17
N VAL A 17 -9.01 3.36 -9.46
CA VAL A 17 -8.17 2.73 -8.43
C VAL A 17 -7.50 3.79 -7.57
N LEU A 18 -7.00 4.87 -8.16
CA LEU A 18 -6.43 6.00 -7.42
C LEU A 18 -7.45 6.68 -6.51
N HIS A 19 -8.69 6.89 -6.99
CA HIS A 19 -9.75 7.50 -6.18
C HIS A 19 -10.19 6.61 -5.00
N CYS A 20 -10.33 5.30 -5.24
CA CYS A 20 -10.65 4.34 -4.18
C CYS A 20 -9.51 4.22 -3.16
N MET A 21 -8.27 4.41 -3.62
CA MET A 21 -7.06 4.44 -2.82
C MET A 21 -6.96 5.71 -1.96
N MET A 22 -7.23 6.90 -2.52
CA MET A 22 -7.29 8.14 -1.73
C MET A 22 -8.31 8.00 -0.61
N LYS A 23 -9.51 7.45 -0.88
CA LYS A 23 -10.52 7.20 0.14
C LYS A 23 -10.11 6.23 1.25
N LYS A 24 -9.19 5.31 0.98
CA LYS A 24 -8.70 4.34 1.98
C LYS A 24 -7.51 4.86 2.78
N LEU A 25 -6.80 5.85 2.25
CA LEU A 25 -5.61 6.45 2.85
C LEU A 25 -5.89 7.75 3.58
N ASP A 26 -7.01 8.40 3.25
CA ASP A 26 -7.59 9.53 3.95
C ASP A 26 -8.08 9.06 5.33
N LEU A 27 -7.19 9.11 6.31
CA LEU A 27 -7.43 8.67 7.68
C LEU A 27 -8.21 9.72 8.47
N ASN A 28 -8.08 10.98 8.07
CA ASN A 28 -8.72 12.12 8.72
C ASN A 28 -10.08 12.50 8.06
N LEU A 29 -10.42 11.87 6.93
CA LEU A 29 -11.62 12.09 6.12
C LEU A 29 -11.75 13.52 5.57
N ASP A 30 -10.63 14.19 5.29
CA ASP A 30 -10.59 15.55 4.76
C ASP A 30 -10.69 15.61 3.22
N GLY A 31 -10.72 14.46 2.55
CA GLY A 31 -10.82 14.32 1.11
C GLY A 31 -9.51 14.62 0.37
N GLN A 32 -8.41 14.83 1.08
CA GLN A 32 -7.07 15.04 0.57
C GLN A 32 -6.15 13.91 1.04
N LEU A 33 -4.90 13.95 0.61
CA LEU A 33 -3.90 12.97 1.02
C LEU A 33 -2.67 13.76 1.45
N ASP A 34 -2.45 13.84 2.75
CA ASP A 34 -1.33 14.57 3.31
C ASP A 34 -0.03 13.76 3.25
N PHE A 35 1.11 14.42 3.49
CA PHE A 35 2.41 13.75 3.43
C PHE A 35 2.55 12.63 4.47
N GLN A 36 1.89 12.75 5.61
CA GLN A 36 1.90 11.75 6.67
C GLN A 36 1.08 10.52 6.28
N GLU A 37 -0.08 10.69 5.65
CA GLU A 37 -0.91 9.62 5.08
C GLU A 37 -0.19 8.91 3.93
N PHE A 38 0.52 9.66 3.09
CA PHE A 38 1.42 9.09 2.08
C PHE A 38 2.54 8.25 2.69
N LEU A 39 3.16 8.70 3.78
CA LEU A 39 4.20 7.95 4.47
C LEU A 39 3.67 6.68 5.13
N HIS A 40 2.44 6.68 5.65
CA HIS A 40 1.81 5.46 6.18
C HIS A 40 1.65 4.38 5.10
N LEU A 41 1.30 4.76 3.87
CA LEU A 41 1.27 3.85 2.72
C LEU A 41 2.65 3.29 2.38
N MET A 42 3.64 4.17 2.26
CA MET A 42 5.03 3.80 1.94
C MET A 42 5.60 2.87 3.01
N GLY A 43 5.33 3.15 4.29
CA GLY A 43 5.70 2.30 5.42
C GLY A 43 5.05 0.92 5.34
N GLY A 44 3.73 0.85 5.13
CA GLY A 44 3.02 -0.41 4.94
C GLY A 44 3.54 -1.23 3.76
N THR A 45 3.96 -0.55 2.69
CA THR A 45 4.57 -1.18 1.51
C THR A 45 5.96 -1.72 1.79
N ALA A 46 6.81 -0.93 2.45
CA ALA A 46 8.14 -1.36 2.84
C ALA A 46 8.09 -2.56 3.79
N THR A 47 7.17 -2.54 4.77
CA THR A 47 6.95 -3.68 5.67
C THR A 47 6.47 -4.89 4.88
N ALA A 48 5.43 -4.80 4.04
CA ALA A 48 4.94 -5.94 3.27
C ALA A 48 6.00 -6.54 2.31
N CYS A 49 6.84 -5.69 1.71
CA CYS A 49 7.98 -6.11 0.90
C CYS A 49 9.03 -6.85 1.76
N HIS A 50 9.39 -6.30 2.92
CA HIS A 50 10.33 -6.94 3.85
C HIS A 50 9.80 -8.31 4.31
N ASP A 51 8.51 -8.38 4.64
CA ASP A 51 7.80 -9.58 5.08
C ASP A 51 7.73 -10.65 3.98
N SER A 52 7.54 -10.23 2.72
CA SER A 52 7.55 -11.14 1.56
C SER A 52 8.96 -11.65 1.25
N PHE A 53 9.97 -10.79 1.36
CA PHE A 53 11.36 -11.14 1.16
C PHE A 53 11.87 -12.13 2.23
N THR A 54 11.60 -11.84 3.50
CA THR A 54 11.97 -12.69 4.64
C THR A 54 11.25 -14.04 4.63
N ARG A 55 9.97 -14.09 4.25
CA ARG A 55 9.27 -15.36 4.03
C ARG A 55 9.89 -16.16 2.89
N SER A 56 10.31 -15.51 1.80
CA SER A 56 10.98 -16.18 0.67
C SER A 56 12.31 -16.82 1.07
N THR A 57 13.05 -16.21 2.01
CA THR A 57 14.28 -16.80 2.55
C THR A 57 14.08 -17.97 3.52
N HIS A 58 12.87 -18.14 4.07
CA HIS A 58 12.56 -19.24 5.00
C HIS A 58 12.21 -20.55 4.29
N TRP A 59 11.84 -20.52 3.00
CA TRP A 59 11.58 -21.72 2.19
C TRP A 59 12.87 -22.42 1.70
N TRP A 60 14.05 -21.84 1.97
CA TRP A 60 15.36 -22.37 1.58
C TRP A 60 16.17 -22.98 2.75
N LYS A 61 15.53 -23.26 3.90
CA LYS A 61 16.12 -24.03 5.01
C LYS A 61 15.34 -25.32 5.26
#